data_AF-A0A0K8S557-F1
#
_entry.id   AF-A0A0K8S557-F1
#
_cell.length_a   1.000
_cell.length_b   1.000
_cell.length_c   1.000
_cell.angle_alpha   90.00
_cell.angle_beta   90.00
_cell.angle_gamma   90.00
#
_symmetry.space_group_name_H-M   'P 1'
#
loop_
_entity.id
_entity.type
_entity.pdbx_description
1 polymer ?
#
loop_
_entity_poly.entity_id
_entity_poly.type
_entity_poly.pdbx_seq_one_letter_code
_entity_poly.pdbx_strand_id
1 'polypeptide(L)'
;MEGYFSKLSFNLFCEVCERIIVKKDKKKKFDILRAFINYHRNKCDGDNFHSLMRLFLPKLERERGPYGIKEYNLARTYIRILHLPKEGHDAQRLIHYTAPSSVKSSDVIGDFAEVAYWILRNKCGQSTNITVGEINDNLDLIAVKHASQDPRAVDDILTELLRKMSADEQKWFLRVILKDMHLGLSNKQILYIFHPDSTEVFDLSNSLLKVCTMLNDPSVRLHEIEISLFEPFRPMLSERTDARKFNFTDTLIIETKYDGERFQLHFSNNKFKYFSRNGYEYTQTFG
;
A
#
# COMPACT_ATOMS: atom_id res chain seq x y z
N MET A 1 11.18 5.50 -20.62
CA MET A 1 10.29 6.67 -20.76
C MET A 1 9.26 6.55 -19.65
N GLU A 2 9.16 7.54 -18.77
CA GLU A 2 8.11 7.54 -17.74
C GLU A 2 6.73 7.60 -18.39
N GLY A 3 5.84 6.70 -17.94
CA GLY A 3 4.46 6.62 -18.36
C GLY A 3 3.65 7.87 -18.01
N TYR A 4 2.52 8.06 -18.68
CA TYR A 4 1.49 9.04 -18.35
C TYR A 4 1.17 9.08 -16.84
N PHE A 5 0.96 7.92 -16.21
CA PHE A 5 0.60 7.86 -14.78
C PHE A 5 1.73 8.31 -13.86
N SER A 6 2.98 8.08 -14.24
CA SER A 6 4.14 8.55 -13.48
C SER A 6 4.29 10.07 -13.56
N LYS A 7 3.85 10.72 -14.64
CA LYS A 7 3.92 12.18 -14.82
C LYS A 7 2.79 12.94 -14.12
N LEU A 8 1.78 12.26 -13.61
CA LEU A 8 0.71 12.91 -12.85
C LEU A 8 1.28 13.52 -11.57
N SER A 9 0.78 14.71 -11.21
CA SER A 9 1.12 15.32 -9.94
C SER A 9 0.67 14.44 -8.77
N PHE A 10 1.53 14.29 -7.75
CA PHE A 10 1.16 13.61 -6.52
C PHE A 10 0.02 14.34 -5.79
N ASN A 11 -0.08 15.66 -5.96
CA ASN A 11 -1.20 16.43 -5.42
C ASN A 11 -2.56 15.90 -5.92
N LEU A 12 -2.65 15.55 -7.21
CA LEU A 12 -3.86 14.99 -7.81
C LEU A 12 -4.26 13.65 -7.17
N PHE A 13 -3.28 12.80 -6.87
CA PHE A 13 -3.50 11.57 -6.10
C PHE A 13 -4.01 11.87 -4.68
N CYS A 14 -3.45 12.88 -4.02
CA CYS A 14 -3.87 13.30 -2.69
C CYS A 14 -5.30 13.85 -2.68
N GLU A 15 -5.66 14.67 -3.67
CA GLU A 15 -6.99 15.24 -3.83
C GLU A 15 -8.07 14.16 -4.03
N VAL A 16 -7.83 13.15 -4.87
CA VAL A 16 -8.81 12.06 -5.04
C VAL A 16 -8.96 11.25 -3.75
N CYS A 17 -7.86 10.99 -3.05
CA CYS A 17 -7.91 10.30 -1.76
C CYS A 17 -8.71 11.09 -0.71
N GLU A 18 -8.54 12.41 -0.66
CA GLU A 18 -9.30 13.29 0.23
C GLU A 18 -10.80 13.31 -0.14
N ARG A 19 -11.12 13.40 -1.44
CA ARG A 19 -12.51 13.33 -1.90
C ARG A 19 -13.18 12.02 -1.52
N ILE A 20 -12.44 10.91 -1.48
CA ILE A 20 -12.94 9.60 -1.04
C ILE A 20 -13.19 9.61 0.48
N ILE A 21 -12.23 10.03 1.30
CA ILE A 21 -12.32 9.86 2.76
C ILE A 21 -13.45 10.73 3.37
N VAL A 22 -13.71 11.91 2.82
CA VAL A 22 -14.77 12.82 3.27
C VAL A 22 -16.18 12.23 3.09
N LYS A 23 -16.37 11.25 2.21
CA LYS A 23 -17.70 10.62 2.03
C LYS A 23 -17.92 9.56 3.09
N LYS A 24 -19.07 9.62 3.78
CA LYS A 24 -19.49 8.54 4.69
C LYS A 24 -20.02 7.31 3.93
N ASP A 25 -20.74 7.55 2.84
CA ASP A 25 -21.36 6.49 2.04
C ASP A 25 -20.34 5.73 1.18
N LYS A 26 -20.35 4.40 1.32
CA LYS A 26 -19.39 3.52 0.66
C LYS A 26 -19.57 3.49 -0.87
N LYS A 27 -20.79 3.63 -1.37
CA LYS A 27 -21.07 3.67 -2.81
C LYS A 27 -20.49 4.95 -3.44
N LYS A 28 -20.65 6.11 -2.79
CA LYS A 28 -20.02 7.36 -3.22
C LYS A 28 -18.50 7.27 -3.26
N LYS A 29 -17.87 6.62 -2.27
CA LYS A 29 -16.40 6.36 -2.29
C LYS A 29 -15.98 5.57 -3.53
N PHE A 30 -16.73 4.50 -3.80
CA PHE A 30 -16.51 3.62 -4.93
C PHE A 30 -16.66 4.37 -6.26
N ASP A 31 -17.71 5.17 -6.42
CA ASP A 31 -17.99 5.94 -7.63
C ASP A 31 -16.91 7.00 -7.91
N ILE A 32 -16.40 7.68 -6.87
CA ILE A 32 -15.31 8.66 -7.00
C ILE A 32 -14.04 8.00 -7.55
N LEU A 33 -13.63 6.87 -6.96
CA LEU A 33 -12.43 6.17 -7.40
C LEU A 33 -12.61 5.60 -8.82
N ARG A 34 -13.79 5.05 -9.13
CA ARG A 34 -14.11 4.56 -10.48
C ARG A 34 -14.02 5.68 -11.52
N ALA A 35 -14.61 6.84 -11.24
CA ALA A 35 -14.57 7.99 -12.12
C ALA A 35 -13.13 8.47 -12.37
N PHE A 36 -12.31 8.51 -11.32
CA PHE A 36 -10.90 8.87 -11.41
C PHE A 36 -10.11 7.92 -12.31
N ILE A 37 -10.25 6.60 -12.09
CA ILE A 37 -9.54 5.58 -12.89
C ILE A 37 -9.96 5.67 -14.36
N ASN A 38 -11.26 5.74 -14.64
CA ASN A 38 -11.77 5.81 -16.00
C ASN A 38 -11.36 7.11 -16.72
N TYR A 39 -11.37 8.24 -16.02
CA TYR A 39 -10.94 9.52 -16.57
C TYR A 39 -9.49 9.45 -17.06
N HIS A 40 -8.58 8.91 -16.25
CA HIS A 40 -7.17 8.84 -16.60
C HIS A 40 -6.85 7.76 -17.64
N ARG A 41 -7.51 6.59 -17.58
CA ARG A 41 -7.40 5.58 -18.64
C ARG A 41 -7.76 6.14 -20.02
N ASN A 42 -8.81 6.97 -20.10
CA ASN A 42 -9.21 7.60 -21.36
C ASN A 42 -8.25 8.70 -21.86
N LYS A 43 -7.26 9.11 -21.04
CA LYS A 43 -6.28 10.14 -21.37
C LYS A 43 -4.92 9.59 -21.80
N CYS A 44 -4.71 8.27 -21.69
CA CYS A 44 -3.48 7.61 -22.07
C CYS A 44 -3.76 6.43 -23.00
N ASP A 45 -2.90 6.22 -23.99
CA ASP A 45 -3.02 5.09 -24.91
C ASP A 45 -2.31 3.87 -24.31
N GLY A 46 -3.01 3.16 -23.42
CA GLY A 46 -2.53 1.90 -22.86
C GLY A 46 -1.38 2.01 -21.86
N ASP A 47 -1.11 3.19 -21.29
CA ASP A 47 -0.11 3.31 -20.22
C ASP A 47 -0.53 2.52 -18.96
N ASN A 48 0.46 2.04 -18.21
CA ASN A 48 0.21 1.12 -17.11
C ASN A 48 -0.18 1.85 -15.81
N PHE A 49 -1.38 1.55 -15.28
CA PHE A 49 -1.89 2.14 -14.02
C PHE A 49 -1.09 1.76 -12.77
N HIS A 50 -0.10 0.86 -12.88
CA HIS A 50 0.68 0.35 -11.76
C HIS A 50 1.29 1.44 -10.87
N SER A 51 1.81 2.54 -11.44
CA SER A 51 2.41 3.66 -10.69
C SER A 51 1.46 4.28 -9.65
N LEU A 52 0.16 4.30 -9.93
CA LEU A 52 -0.88 4.74 -8.98
C LEU A 52 -1.41 3.57 -8.14
N MET A 53 -1.59 2.39 -8.73
CA MET A 53 -2.13 1.22 -8.02
C MET A 53 -1.32 0.89 -6.77
N ARG A 54 0.01 0.92 -6.88
CA ARG A 54 0.91 0.65 -5.76
C ARG A 54 0.84 1.67 -4.63
N LEU A 55 0.38 2.90 -4.92
CA LEU A 55 0.12 3.93 -3.89
C LEU A 55 -1.27 3.79 -3.26
N PHE A 56 -2.28 3.33 -4.01
CA PHE A 56 -3.60 3.01 -3.45
C PHE A 56 -3.58 1.74 -2.59
N LEU A 57 -2.73 0.76 -2.93
CA LEU A 57 -2.66 -0.56 -2.29
C LEU A 57 -1.25 -0.88 -1.74
N PRO A 58 -0.66 -0.02 -0.88
CA PRO A 58 0.73 -0.20 -0.46
C PRO A 58 0.95 -1.47 0.38
N LYS A 59 -0.09 -2.02 1.03
CA LYS A 59 -0.05 -3.33 1.71
C LYS A 59 0.13 -4.51 0.74
N LEU A 60 -0.29 -4.35 -0.51
CA LEU A 60 -0.22 -5.39 -1.56
C LEU A 60 1.00 -5.25 -2.47
N GLU A 61 1.81 -4.20 -2.28
CA GLU A 61 3.10 -4.02 -2.95
C GLU A 61 4.08 -5.14 -2.58
N ARG A 62 4.79 -5.68 -3.59
CA ARG A 62 5.75 -6.79 -3.46
C ARG A 62 7.06 -6.57 -4.22
N GLU A 63 7.11 -5.65 -5.16
CA GLU A 63 8.34 -5.30 -5.89
C GLU A 63 9.31 -4.51 -5.02
N ARG A 64 8.76 -3.62 -4.18
CA ARG A 64 9.54 -2.88 -3.20
C ARG A 64 9.75 -3.68 -1.92
N GLY A 65 11.00 -3.68 -1.46
CA GLY A 65 11.37 -4.12 -0.11
C GLY A 65 10.71 -3.29 1.00
N PRO A 66 10.89 -3.69 2.26
CA PRO A 66 10.43 -2.89 3.40
C PRO A 66 11.12 -1.53 3.44
N TYR A 67 10.44 -0.52 3.99
CA TYR A 67 11.01 0.81 4.19
C TYR A 67 11.73 0.98 5.53
N GLY A 68 11.42 0.13 6.53
CA GLY A 68 12.07 0.18 7.85
C GLY A 68 11.65 1.40 8.68
N ILE A 69 10.55 2.04 8.30
CA ILE A 69 10.06 3.28 8.88
C ILE A 69 8.79 2.97 9.69
N LYS A 70 8.77 3.49 10.92
CA LYS A 70 7.61 3.48 11.81
C LYS A 70 7.27 4.91 12.24
N GLU A 71 6.09 5.07 12.83
CA GLU A 71 5.54 6.33 13.33
C GLU A 71 6.52 7.03 14.27
N TYR A 72 7.19 6.29 15.16
CA TYR A 72 8.18 6.86 16.07
C TYR A 72 9.38 7.50 15.34
N ASN A 73 9.88 6.88 14.28
CA ASN A 73 10.96 7.43 13.46
C ASN A 73 10.50 8.71 12.76
N LEU A 74 9.30 8.67 12.16
CA LEU A 74 8.69 9.82 11.49
C LEU A 74 8.46 10.99 12.45
N ALA A 75 7.96 10.73 13.67
CA ALA A 75 7.79 11.74 14.71
C ALA A 75 9.11 12.45 15.02
N ARG A 76 10.20 11.69 15.19
CA ARG A 76 11.53 12.27 15.43
C ARG A 76 12.03 13.11 14.26
N THR A 77 11.83 12.63 13.03
CA THR A 77 12.16 13.39 11.81
C THR A 77 11.38 14.70 11.76
N TYR A 78 10.08 14.71 12.05
CA TYR A 78 9.27 15.93 12.09
C TYR A 78 9.70 16.91 13.18
N ILE A 79 9.94 16.43 14.41
CA ILE A 79 10.41 17.27 15.52
C ILE A 79 11.72 17.96 15.13
N ARG A 80 12.63 17.24 14.47
CA ARG A 80 13.90 17.77 13.97
C ARG A 80 13.70 18.79 12.85
N ILE A 81 12.93 18.47 11.81
CA ILE A 81 12.75 19.34 10.63
C ILE A 81 12.04 20.65 11.00
N LEU A 82 11.01 20.57 11.84
CA LEU A 82 10.20 21.71 12.25
C LEU A 82 10.75 22.46 13.46
N HIS A 83 11.88 22.02 14.01
CA HIS A 83 12.49 22.57 15.23
C HIS A 83 11.49 22.68 16.41
N LEU A 84 10.66 21.65 16.58
CA LEU A 84 9.68 21.64 17.68
C LEU A 84 10.41 21.47 19.02
N PRO A 85 10.03 22.20 20.07
CA PRO A 85 10.52 21.94 21.42
C PRO A 85 10.20 20.50 21.82
N LYS A 86 11.19 19.73 22.29
CA LYS A 86 11.04 18.29 22.58
C LYS A 86 9.91 18.02 23.59
N GLU A 87 9.80 18.86 24.62
CA GLU A 87 8.73 18.82 25.64
C GLU A 87 7.52 19.67 25.27
N GLY A 88 7.49 20.21 24.05
CA GLY A 88 6.38 21.01 23.54
C GLY A 88 5.17 20.15 23.19
N HIS A 89 3.98 20.76 23.29
CA HIS A 89 2.70 20.10 23.02
C HIS A 89 2.67 19.34 21.68
N ASP A 90 3.13 19.95 20.58
CA ASP A 90 3.09 19.32 19.25
C ASP A 90 4.08 18.14 19.13
N ALA A 91 5.27 18.24 19.72
CA ALA A 91 6.25 17.16 19.72
C ALA A 91 5.73 15.94 20.50
N GLN A 92 5.14 16.19 21.68
CA GLN A 92 4.54 15.14 22.50
C GLN A 92 3.34 14.48 21.79
N ARG A 93 2.54 15.25 21.04
CA ARG A 93 1.45 14.69 20.23
C ARG A 93 1.93 13.80 19.09
N LEU A 94 3.03 14.13 18.42
CA LEU A 94 3.62 13.26 17.39
C LEU A 94 4.15 11.96 17.98
N ILE A 95 4.85 12.02 19.13
CA ILE A 95 5.42 10.84 19.79
C ILE A 95 4.31 9.94 20.36
N HIS A 96 3.28 10.55 20.97
CA HIS A 96 2.19 9.87 21.64
C HIS A 96 0.86 10.01 20.90
N TYR A 97 0.87 9.80 19.57
CA TYR A 97 -0.28 10.01 18.69
C TYR A 97 -1.51 9.12 18.99
N THR A 98 -1.32 8.03 19.74
CA THR A 98 -2.38 7.14 20.20
C THR A 98 -2.98 7.54 21.55
N ALA A 99 -2.39 8.51 22.26
CA ALA A 99 -2.86 8.91 23.58
C ALA A 99 -4.19 9.67 23.49
N PRO A 100 -5.19 9.38 24.36
CA PRO A 100 -6.50 10.06 24.34
C PRO A 100 -6.41 11.58 24.56
N SER A 101 -5.37 12.04 25.26
CA SER A 101 -5.09 13.45 25.52
C SER A 101 -4.63 14.24 24.29
N SER A 102 -4.30 13.57 23.19
CA SER A 102 -3.72 14.19 22.01
C SER A 102 -4.74 14.82 21.05
N VAL A 103 -6.05 14.59 21.19
CA VAL A 103 -7.06 15.22 20.30
C VAL A 103 -8.39 15.47 21.03
N LYS A 104 -9.03 16.64 20.77
CA LYS A 104 -10.38 16.97 21.27
C LYS A 104 -11.52 16.21 20.57
N SER A 105 -11.23 15.51 19.48
CA SER A 105 -12.18 14.71 18.70
C SER A 105 -11.74 13.24 18.69
N SER A 106 -12.65 12.35 19.09
CA SER A 106 -12.45 10.88 19.12
C SER A 106 -12.01 10.28 17.78
N ASP A 107 -12.32 10.95 16.66
CA ASP A 107 -12.18 10.42 15.31
C ASP A 107 -10.74 10.48 14.74
N VAL A 108 -9.79 11.09 15.46
CA VAL A 108 -8.39 11.29 15.01
C VAL A 108 -7.38 10.48 15.85
N ILE A 109 -7.83 9.86 16.94
CA ILE A 109 -6.95 9.12 17.85
C ILE A 109 -6.46 7.85 17.15
N GLY A 110 -5.14 7.69 17.05
CA GLY A 110 -4.52 6.51 16.46
C GLY A 110 -4.26 6.57 14.95
N ASP A 111 -4.51 7.69 14.28
CA ASP A 111 -4.01 7.96 12.92
C ASP A 111 -2.85 8.97 12.97
N PHE A 112 -1.62 8.46 12.85
CA PHE A 112 -0.41 9.29 12.88
C PHE A 112 -0.39 10.34 11.76
N ALA A 113 -0.85 9.98 10.56
CA ALA A 113 -0.83 10.89 9.41
C ALA A 113 -1.80 12.05 9.61
N GLU A 114 -2.97 11.79 10.18
CA GLU A 114 -3.94 12.83 10.51
C GLU A 114 -3.40 13.73 11.64
N VAL A 115 -2.83 13.17 12.71
CA VAL A 115 -2.18 13.96 13.77
C VAL A 115 -1.07 14.86 13.21
N ALA A 116 -0.22 14.33 12.33
CA ALA A 116 0.82 15.10 11.68
C ALA A 116 0.24 16.24 10.83
N TYR A 117 -0.78 15.97 10.02
CA TYR A 117 -1.47 16.99 9.21
C TYR A 117 -1.93 18.20 10.03
N TRP A 118 -2.58 17.97 11.17
CA TRP A 118 -3.09 19.05 12.02
C TRP A 118 -1.98 19.93 12.61
N ILE A 119 -0.77 19.39 12.80
CA ILE A 119 0.42 20.15 13.23
C ILE A 119 1.04 20.89 12.04
N LEU A 120 1.04 20.26 10.86
CA LEU A 120 1.71 20.73 9.64
C LEU A 120 0.91 21.79 8.86
N ARG A 121 -0.43 21.79 8.92
CA ARG A 121 -1.32 22.63 8.09
C ARG A 121 -1.04 24.13 8.14
N ASN A 122 -0.44 24.62 9.23
CA ASN A 122 -0.08 26.03 9.40
C ASN A 122 1.43 26.28 9.34
N LYS A 123 2.25 25.24 9.10
CA LYS A 123 3.72 25.28 9.14
C LYS A 123 4.37 24.91 7.81
N CYS A 124 3.68 24.18 6.93
CA CYS A 124 4.23 23.76 5.63
C CYS A 124 4.02 24.81 4.54
N GLY A 125 4.98 24.89 3.62
CA GLY A 125 4.89 25.69 2.40
C GLY A 125 4.03 25.03 1.32
N GLN A 126 4.05 25.63 0.13
CA GLN A 126 3.40 25.08 -1.06
C GLN A 126 4.19 23.89 -1.63
N SER A 127 3.47 22.95 -2.25
CA SER A 127 4.05 21.83 -2.99
C SER A 127 4.97 22.33 -4.11
N THR A 128 6.07 21.62 -4.35
CA THR A 128 6.92 21.86 -5.53
C THR A 128 6.42 21.11 -6.77
N ASN A 129 5.17 20.63 -6.75
CA ASN A 129 4.53 19.85 -7.82
C ASN A 129 5.27 18.54 -8.14
N ILE A 130 5.60 17.78 -7.09
CA ILE A 130 6.22 16.47 -7.22
C ILE A 130 5.29 15.48 -7.94
N THR A 131 5.84 14.67 -8.83
CA THR A 131 5.10 13.69 -9.63
C THR A 131 4.98 12.35 -8.92
N VAL A 132 4.02 11.53 -9.33
CA VAL A 132 3.83 10.14 -8.86
C VAL A 132 5.06 9.28 -9.16
N GLY A 133 5.75 9.53 -10.28
CA GLY A 133 7.01 8.89 -10.64
C GLY A 133 8.09 9.19 -9.61
N GLU A 134 8.35 10.47 -9.35
CA GLU A 134 9.33 10.89 -8.35
C GLU A 134 9.03 10.33 -6.96
N ILE A 135 7.75 10.27 -6.56
CA ILE A 135 7.36 9.62 -5.29
C ILE A 135 7.75 8.14 -5.28
N ASN A 136 7.45 7.42 -6.37
CA ASN A 136 7.79 6.01 -6.46
C ASN A 136 9.31 5.80 -6.47
N ASP A 137 10.07 6.61 -7.18
CA ASP A 137 11.53 6.53 -7.24
C ASP A 137 12.16 6.78 -5.85
N ASN A 138 11.64 7.76 -5.11
CA ASN A 138 12.09 8.02 -3.74
C ASN A 138 11.74 6.87 -2.79
N LEU A 139 10.55 6.28 -2.91
CA LEU A 139 10.17 5.10 -2.12
C LEU A 139 11.04 3.88 -2.48
N ASP A 140 11.37 3.69 -3.75
CA ASP A 140 12.28 2.64 -4.23
C ASP A 140 13.68 2.86 -3.63
N LEU A 141 14.19 4.09 -3.66
CA LEU A 141 15.48 4.45 -3.07
C LEU A 141 15.50 4.24 -1.55
N ILE A 142 14.44 4.61 -0.83
CA ILE A 142 14.30 4.35 0.61
C ILE A 142 14.39 2.85 0.90
N ALA A 143 13.69 2.01 0.14
CA ALA A 143 13.73 0.56 0.31
C ALA A 143 15.15 0.00 0.06
N VAL A 144 15.84 0.47 -0.97
CA VAL A 144 17.23 0.09 -1.27
C VAL A 144 18.19 0.49 -0.15
N LYS A 145 18.07 1.73 0.35
CA LYS A 145 18.94 2.22 1.44
C LYS A 145 18.66 1.53 2.76
N HIS A 146 17.41 1.18 3.05
CA HIS A 146 17.10 0.32 4.20
C HIS A 146 17.75 -1.07 4.05
N ALA A 147 17.59 -1.73 2.89
CA ALA A 147 18.19 -3.05 2.66
C ALA A 147 19.72 -3.02 2.82
N SER A 148 20.35 -1.88 2.47
CA SER A 148 21.79 -1.63 2.64
C SER A 148 22.19 -1.20 4.05
N GLN A 149 21.25 -1.18 5.01
CA GLN A 149 21.45 -0.75 6.40
C GLN A 149 22.01 0.67 6.55
N ASP A 150 21.58 1.61 5.70
CA ASP A 150 21.99 3.02 5.73
C ASP A 150 20.84 3.94 6.24
N PRO A 151 20.64 4.04 7.57
CA PRO A 151 19.56 4.84 8.14
C PRO A 151 19.76 6.36 7.94
N ARG A 152 20.99 6.83 7.70
CA ARG A 152 21.27 8.25 7.46
C ARG A 152 20.75 8.65 6.08
N ALA A 153 21.07 7.86 5.05
CA ALA A 153 20.55 8.11 3.71
C ALA A 153 19.01 8.06 3.68
N VAL A 154 18.38 7.13 4.42
CA VAL A 154 16.91 7.10 4.54
C VAL A 154 16.36 8.39 5.15
N ASP A 155 16.94 8.88 6.25
CA ASP A 155 16.51 10.13 6.90
C ASP A 155 16.74 11.37 6.01
N ASP A 156 17.82 11.39 5.24
CA ASP A 156 18.12 12.47 4.29
C ASP A 156 17.09 12.52 3.15
N ILE A 157 16.80 11.37 2.52
CA ILE A 157 15.79 11.27 1.45
C ILE A 157 14.42 11.69 1.96
N LEU A 158 14.01 11.18 3.14
CA LEU A 158 12.74 11.58 3.76
C LEU A 158 12.70 13.08 4.04
N THR A 159 13.77 13.65 4.58
CA THR A 159 13.85 15.07 4.91
C THR A 159 13.70 15.94 3.66
N GLU A 160 14.40 15.57 2.58
CA GLU A 160 14.31 16.29 1.31
C GLU A 160 12.89 16.22 0.72
N LEU A 161 12.30 15.02 0.73
CA LEU A 161 10.97 14.79 0.17
C LEU A 161 9.89 15.55 0.94
N LEU A 162 9.90 15.49 2.27
CA LEU A 162 8.94 16.20 3.11
C LEU A 162 9.00 17.71 2.92
N ARG A 163 10.18 18.29 2.65
CA ARG A 163 10.33 19.74 2.37
C ARG A 163 9.70 20.18 1.04
N LYS A 164 9.51 19.26 0.10
CA LYS A 164 8.90 19.51 -1.22
C LYS A 164 7.38 19.39 -1.23
N MET A 165 6.78 18.90 -0.15
CA MET A 165 5.36 18.55 -0.07
C MET A 165 4.55 19.54 0.76
N SER A 166 3.31 19.78 0.33
CA SER A 166 2.28 20.44 1.15
C SER A 166 1.86 19.57 2.35
N ALA A 167 1.15 20.14 3.32
CA ALA A 167 0.65 19.38 4.47
C ALA A 167 -0.26 18.21 4.06
N ASP A 168 -1.11 18.40 3.05
CA ASP A 168 -1.99 17.33 2.52
C ASP A 168 -1.20 16.22 1.81
N GLU A 169 -0.19 16.59 1.01
CA GLU A 169 0.68 15.61 0.36
C GLU A 169 1.47 14.80 1.40
N GLN A 170 2.01 15.46 2.42
CA GLN A 170 2.70 14.77 3.51
C GLN A 170 1.77 13.80 4.24
N LYS A 171 0.52 14.19 4.53
CA LYS A 171 -0.48 13.28 5.12
C LYS A 171 -0.64 11.99 4.31
N TRP A 172 -0.86 12.11 3.00
CA TRP A 172 -1.06 10.94 2.15
C TRP A 172 0.22 10.16 1.92
N PHE A 173 1.38 10.83 1.83
CA PHE A 173 2.68 10.18 1.79
C PHE A 173 2.94 9.33 3.05
N LEU A 174 2.62 9.85 4.24
CA LEU A 174 2.74 9.11 5.49
C LEU A 174 1.86 7.85 5.50
N ARG A 175 0.63 7.95 4.99
CA ARG A 175 -0.26 6.79 4.83
C ARG A 175 0.30 5.76 3.83
N VAL A 176 0.92 6.22 2.73
CA VAL A 176 1.57 5.32 1.75
C VAL A 176 2.77 4.61 2.38
N ILE A 177 3.67 5.34 3.05
CA ILE A 177 4.93 4.77 3.58
C ILE A 177 4.69 3.86 4.79
N LEU A 178 3.72 4.19 5.65
CA LEU A 178 3.25 3.31 6.72
C LEU A 178 2.39 2.15 6.19
N LYS A 179 2.11 2.16 4.87
CA LYS A 179 1.27 1.21 4.18
C LYS A 179 -0.15 1.15 4.76
N ASP A 180 -0.73 2.25 5.22
CA ASP A 180 -2.08 2.28 5.80
C ASP A 180 -2.92 3.47 5.31
N MET A 181 -3.76 3.21 4.29
CA MET A 181 -4.42 4.28 3.50
C MET A 181 -5.73 4.82 4.07
N HIS A 182 -6.42 4.09 4.95
CA HIS A 182 -7.65 4.55 5.63
C HIS A 182 -8.78 5.07 4.70
N LEU A 183 -8.81 4.65 3.43
CA LEU A 183 -9.81 5.11 2.45
C LEU A 183 -11.25 4.65 2.78
N GLY A 184 -11.43 3.66 3.66
CA GLY A 184 -12.72 3.03 3.93
C GLY A 184 -13.25 2.15 2.80
N LEU A 185 -12.36 1.76 1.88
CA LEU A 185 -12.55 0.72 0.88
C LEU A 185 -11.57 -0.41 1.16
N SER A 186 -12.01 -1.67 1.05
CA SER A 186 -11.08 -2.79 1.21
C SER A 186 -10.19 -2.95 -0.02
N ASN A 187 -9.04 -3.60 0.13
CA ASN A 187 -8.12 -3.82 -1.00
C ASN A 187 -8.81 -4.56 -2.17
N LYS A 188 -9.65 -5.57 -1.87
CA LYS A 188 -10.45 -6.28 -2.88
C LYS A 188 -11.41 -5.35 -3.62
N GLN A 189 -12.00 -4.38 -2.93
CA GLN A 189 -12.90 -3.42 -3.57
C GLN A 189 -12.15 -2.46 -4.49
N ILE A 190 -10.97 -1.97 -4.09
CA ILE A 190 -10.14 -1.12 -4.94
C ILE A 190 -9.69 -1.89 -6.21
N LEU A 191 -9.24 -3.13 -6.05
CA LEU A 191 -8.94 -4.02 -7.18
C LEU A 191 -10.16 -4.22 -8.08
N TYR A 192 -11.33 -4.50 -7.51
CA TYR A 192 -12.58 -4.66 -8.28
C TYR A 192 -13.01 -3.38 -9.01
N ILE A 193 -12.79 -2.20 -8.42
CA ILE A 193 -13.06 -0.91 -9.09
C ILE A 193 -12.17 -0.75 -10.32
N PHE A 194 -10.92 -1.21 -10.25
CA PHE A 194 -9.99 -1.19 -11.38
C PHE A 194 -10.40 -2.15 -12.49
N HIS A 195 -10.67 -3.42 -12.16
CA HIS A 195 -11.19 -4.41 -13.10
C HIS A 195 -11.86 -5.58 -12.34
N PRO A 196 -12.99 -6.14 -12.82
CA PRO A 196 -13.67 -7.26 -12.16
C PRO A 196 -12.77 -8.47 -11.86
N ASP A 197 -11.88 -8.81 -12.78
CA ASP A 197 -10.95 -9.96 -12.66
C ASP A 197 -9.70 -9.66 -11.81
N SER A 198 -9.53 -8.42 -11.32
CA SER A 198 -8.29 -8.02 -10.63
C SER A 198 -8.01 -8.82 -9.38
N THR A 199 -9.06 -9.20 -8.65
CA THR A 199 -8.89 -9.98 -7.42
C THR A 199 -8.37 -11.38 -7.74
N GLU A 200 -8.89 -12.00 -8.81
CA GLU A 200 -8.47 -13.33 -9.25
C GLU A 200 -7.05 -13.32 -9.80
N VAL A 201 -6.72 -12.37 -10.69
CA VAL A 201 -5.34 -12.19 -11.18
C VAL A 201 -4.37 -11.95 -10.03
N PHE A 202 -4.75 -11.11 -9.05
CA PHE A 202 -3.91 -10.86 -7.88
C PHE A 202 -3.78 -12.10 -6.99
N ASP A 203 -4.85 -12.85 -6.77
CA ASP A 203 -4.82 -14.03 -5.94
C ASP A 203 -3.96 -15.15 -6.59
N LEU A 204 -3.82 -15.18 -7.92
CA LEU A 204 -3.01 -16.18 -8.64
C LEU A 204 -1.57 -15.75 -8.96
N SER A 205 -1.25 -14.46 -8.87
CA SER A 205 0.10 -13.94 -9.17
C SER A 205 0.77 -13.15 -8.04
N ASN A 206 -0.02 -12.73 -7.04
CA ASN A 206 0.38 -11.86 -5.94
C ASN A 206 1.16 -10.60 -6.41
N SER A 207 0.83 -10.08 -7.61
CA SER A 207 1.53 -8.98 -8.27
C SER A 207 0.55 -7.90 -8.74
N LEU A 208 0.70 -6.68 -8.20
CA LEU A 208 -0.06 -5.51 -8.67
C LEU A 208 0.35 -5.12 -10.10
N LEU A 209 1.63 -5.27 -10.46
CA LEU A 209 2.11 -4.99 -11.81
C LEU A 209 1.42 -5.93 -12.82
N LYS A 210 1.33 -7.22 -12.53
CA LYS A 210 0.67 -8.19 -13.42
C LYS A 210 -0.82 -7.90 -13.56
N VAL A 211 -1.51 -7.55 -12.46
CA VAL A 211 -2.90 -7.07 -12.50
C VAL A 211 -3.05 -5.87 -13.43
N CYS A 212 -2.25 -4.82 -13.27
CA CYS A 212 -2.38 -3.62 -14.08
C CYS A 212 -1.97 -3.83 -15.54
N THR A 213 -1.05 -4.75 -15.82
CA THR A 213 -0.59 -5.06 -17.18
C THR A 213 -1.59 -5.94 -17.94
N MET A 214 -2.10 -7.02 -17.31
CA MET A 214 -3.02 -7.94 -17.96
C MET A 214 -4.44 -7.38 -18.10
N LEU A 215 -4.86 -6.53 -17.17
CA LEU A 215 -6.20 -5.95 -17.10
C LEU A 215 -6.19 -4.45 -17.41
N ASN A 216 -5.32 -4.05 -18.33
CA ASN A 216 -5.19 -2.66 -18.72
C ASN A 216 -6.47 -2.15 -19.41
N ASP A 217 -7.01 -2.95 -20.34
CA ASP A 217 -8.29 -2.71 -20.98
C ASP A 217 -9.46 -3.09 -20.06
N PRO A 218 -10.32 -2.13 -19.64
CA PRO A 218 -11.43 -2.40 -18.74
C PRO A 218 -12.56 -3.25 -19.35
N SER A 219 -12.58 -3.42 -20.68
CA SER A 219 -13.62 -4.13 -21.42
C SER A 219 -13.30 -5.60 -21.67
N VAL A 220 -12.03 -6.00 -21.53
CA VAL A 220 -11.55 -7.34 -21.82
C VAL A 220 -11.54 -8.19 -20.55
N ARG A 221 -12.35 -9.24 -20.54
CA ARG A 221 -12.33 -10.27 -19.49
C ARG A 221 -11.32 -11.35 -19.85
N LEU A 222 -10.56 -11.82 -18.88
CA LEU A 222 -9.67 -12.96 -19.09
C LEU A 222 -10.48 -14.26 -19.00
N HIS A 223 -10.26 -15.17 -19.95
CA HIS A 223 -10.75 -16.54 -19.86
C HIS A 223 -9.61 -17.39 -19.30
N GLU A 224 -9.87 -18.13 -18.22
CA GLU A 224 -8.93 -19.07 -17.58
C GLU A 224 -7.66 -18.39 -17.04
N ILE A 225 -7.73 -17.90 -15.80
CA ILE A 225 -6.54 -17.45 -15.06
C ILE A 225 -6.03 -18.63 -14.26
N GLU A 226 -4.80 -19.04 -14.51
CA GLU A 226 -4.20 -20.22 -13.87
C GLU A 226 -2.98 -19.87 -13.02
N ILE A 227 -2.67 -20.75 -12.06
CA ILE A 227 -1.41 -20.69 -11.30
C ILE A 227 -0.25 -20.88 -12.27
N SER A 228 0.66 -19.90 -12.28
CA SER A 228 1.83 -19.93 -13.15
C SER A 228 3.07 -20.45 -12.40
N LEU A 229 3.87 -21.26 -13.08
CA LEU A 229 5.13 -21.75 -12.54
C LEU A 229 6.06 -20.57 -12.20
N PHE A 230 6.73 -20.64 -11.04
CA PHE A 230 7.62 -19.61 -10.50
C PHE A 230 6.98 -18.25 -10.15
N GLU A 231 5.64 -18.18 -10.11
CA GLU A 231 4.91 -17.04 -9.57
C GLU A 231 4.20 -17.41 -8.26
N PRO A 232 4.31 -16.59 -7.20
CA PRO A 232 3.60 -16.84 -5.96
C PRO A 232 2.09 -16.63 -6.16
N PHE A 233 1.28 -17.55 -5.66
CA PHE A 233 -0.16 -17.35 -5.52
C PHE A 233 -0.55 -17.20 -4.05
N ARG A 234 -1.78 -16.79 -3.77
CA ARG A 234 -2.29 -16.68 -2.40
C ARG A 234 -2.82 -18.05 -1.97
N PRO A 235 -2.24 -18.66 -0.92
CA PRO A 235 -2.71 -19.97 -0.46
C PRO A 235 -4.16 -19.91 0.00
N MET A 236 -4.91 -20.97 -0.27
CA MET A 236 -6.23 -21.18 0.30
C MET A 236 -6.16 -21.12 1.83
N LEU A 237 -7.14 -20.46 2.44
CA LEU A 237 -7.26 -20.32 3.89
C LEU A 237 -8.34 -21.24 4.42
N SER A 238 -8.20 -21.68 5.67
CA SER A 238 -9.25 -22.40 6.39
C SER A 238 -10.15 -21.42 7.14
N GLU A 239 -11.45 -21.63 7.07
CA GLU A 239 -12.40 -20.98 7.97
C GLU A 239 -12.42 -21.70 9.32
N ARG A 240 -12.66 -20.95 10.40
CA ARG A 240 -12.91 -21.55 11.72
C ARG A 240 -14.32 -22.11 11.73
N THR A 241 -14.44 -23.40 12.00
CA THR A 241 -15.72 -24.11 11.98
C THR A 241 -15.95 -24.86 13.28
N ASP A 242 -17.22 -25.13 13.56
CA ASP A 242 -17.66 -25.94 14.68
C ASP A 242 -17.91 -27.36 14.17
N ALA A 243 -17.19 -28.34 14.72
CA ALA A 243 -17.28 -29.74 14.32
C ALA A 243 -18.72 -30.28 14.38
N ARG A 244 -19.57 -29.73 15.26
CA ARG A 244 -20.98 -30.12 15.40
C ARG A 244 -21.85 -29.70 14.23
N LYS A 245 -21.39 -28.77 13.39
CA LYS A 245 -22.13 -28.27 12.21
C LYS A 245 -21.87 -29.10 10.96
N PHE A 246 -20.91 -30.02 10.98
CA PHE A 246 -20.66 -30.88 9.83
C PHE A 246 -21.75 -31.93 9.71
N ASN A 247 -22.41 -31.94 8.56
CA ASN A 247 -23.18 -33.08 8.13
C ASN A 247 -22.22 -34.08 7.49
N PHE A 248 -21.91 -35.18 8.19
CA PHE A 248 -20.97 -36.21 7.73
C PHE A 248 -21.55 -37.10 6.62
N THR A 249 -22.48 -36.59 5.81
CA THR A 249 -23.04 -37.28 4.65
C THR A 249 -22.07 -37.32 3.48
N ASP A 250 -21.15 -36.36 3.40
CA ASP A 250 -20.09 -36.32 2.39
C ASP A 250 -18.82 -37.00 2.91
N THR A 251 -18.00 -37.54 2.00
CA THR A 251 -16.68 -38.06 2.36
C THR A 251 -15.75 -36.90 2.68
N LEU A 252 -15.23 -36.85 3.91
CA LEU A 252 -14.31 -35.83 4.39
C LEU A 252 -12.92 -36.41 4.62
N ILE A 253 -11.89 -35.63 4.31
CA ILE A 253 -10.50 -35.96 4.63
C ILE A 253 -10.11 -35.18 5.89
N ILE A 254 -9.50 -35.88 6.85
CA ILE A 254 -8.99 -35.28 8.09
C ILE A 254 -7.47 -35.33 8.06
N GLU A 255 -6.85 -34.16 8.16
CA GLU A 255 -5.39 -34.01 8.20
C GLU A 255 -4.95 -33.26 9.45
N THR A 256 -3.75 -33.57 9.93
CA THR A 256 -3.13 -32.85 11.05
C THR A 256 -2.81 -31.42 10.64
N LYS A 257 -3.34 -30.44 11.39
CA LYS A 257 -2.95 -29.05 11.23
C LYS A 257 -1.61 -28.81 11.93
N TYR A 258 -0.51 -28.84 11.18
CA TYR A 258 0.81 -28.51 11.69
C TYR A 258 0.91 -27.03 12.11
N ASP A 259 1.70 -26.78 13.15
CA ASP A 259 2.02 -25.44 13.65
C ASP A 259 3.42 -25.04 13.19
N GLY A 260 3.48 -24.43 12.00
CA GLY A 260 4.71 -24.00 11.37
C GLY A 260 4.46 -22.90 10.35
N GLU A 261 5.42 -22.67 9.47
CA GLU A 261 5.32 -21.64 8.44
C GLU A 261 4.81 -22.22 7.12
N ARG A 262 3.90 -21.48 6.46
CA ARG A 262 3.36 -21.88 5.16
C ARG A 262 4.30 -21.42 4.05
N PHE A 263 4.78 -22.37 3.25
CA PHE A 263 5.56 -22.12 2.05
C PHE A 263 4.93 -22.77 0.81
N GLN A 264 5.14 -22.13 -0.34
CA GLN A 264 4.87 -22.65 -1.67
C GLN A 264 6.20 -22.99 -2.33
N LEU A 265 6.32 -24.20 -2.86
CA LEU A 265 7.49 -24.67 -3.58
C LEU A 265 7.18 -24.77 -5.06
N HIS A 266 7.97 -24.09 -5.88
CA HIS A 266 7.92 -24.22 -7.34
C HIS A 266 9.22 -24.87 -7.80
N PHE A 267 9.12 -25.87 -8.66
CA PHE A 267 10.27 -26.61 -9.17
C PHE A 267 10.13 -26.87 -10.66
N SER A 268 11.18 -26.53 -11.41
CA SER A 268 11.33 -26.93 -12.81
C SER A 268 12.78 -26.76 -13.25
N ASN A 269 13.27 -27.65 -14.11
CA ASN A 269 14.62 -27.59 -14.68
C ASN A 269 15.72 -27.36 -13.64
N ASN A 270 15.69 -28.13 -12.54
CA ASN A 270 16.63 -28.02 -11.40
C ASN A 270 16.69 -26.65 -10.74
N LYS A 271 15.65 -25.82 -10.88
CA LYS A 271 15.51 -24.56 -10.18
C LYS A 271 14.34 -24.64 -9.22
N PHE A 272 14.61 -24.29 -7.96
CA PHE A 272 13.59 -24.15 -6.93
C PHE A 272 13.27 -22.67 -6.72
N LYS A 273 12.01 -22.38 -6.40
CA LYS A 273 11.62 -21.12 -5.78
C LYS A 273 10.72 -21.39 -4.59
N TYR A 274 10.95 -20.63 -3.52
CA TYR A 274 10.23 -20.74 -2.26
C TYR A 274 9.50 -19.43 -1.99
N PHE A 275 8.19 -19.49 -1.79
CA PHE A 275 7.39 -18.30 -1.47
C PHE A 275 6.65 -18.49 -0.15
N SER A 276 6.72 -17.50 0.74
CA SER A 276 5.97 -17.50 2.00
C SER A 276 4.46 -17.36 1.77
N ARG A 277 3.66 -17.48 2.83
CA ARG A 277 2.20 -17.23 2.80
C ARG A 277 1.79 -15.93 2.10
N ASN A 278 2.59 -14.87 2.25
CA ASN A 278 2.29 -13.54 1.69
C ASN A 278 2.99 -13.31 0.33
N GLY A 279 3.62 -14.36 -0.22
CA GLY A 279 4.28 -14.37 -1.52
C GLY A 279 5.61 -13.62 -1.57
N TYR A 280 6.30 -13.47 -0.43
CA TYR A 280 7.71 -13.06 -0.42
C TYR A 280 8.60 -14.23 -0.78
N GLU A 281 9.62 -14.00 -1.61
CA GLU A 281 10.58 -15.02 -2.03
C GLU A 281 11.63 -15.30 -0.93
N TYR A 282 11.84 -16.58 -0.63
CA TYR A 282 12.79 -17.12 0.35
C TYR A 282 13.76 -18.12 -0.27
N THR A 283 13.91 -18.11 -1.60
CA THR A 283 14.77 -19.05 -2.32
C THR A 283 16.19 -19.06 -1.73
N GLN A 284 16.79 -17.89 -1.52
CA GLN A 284 18.14 -17.76 -0.92
C GLN A 284 18.29 -18.37 0.48
N THR A 285 17.20 -18.59 1.21
CA THR A 285 17.22 -19.20 2.55
C THR A 285 17.14 -20.72 2.49
N PHE A 286 16.40 -21.28 1.52
CA PHE A 286 16.07 -22.71 1.49
C PHE A 286 16.70 -23.49 0.32
N GLY A 287 17.22 -22.82 -0.73
CA GLY A 287 17.69 -23.45 -1.96
C GLY A 287 18.80 -22.70 -2.69
#